data_AF-A0A1M4S5A9-F1
#
_entry.id   AF-A0A1M4S5A9-F1
#
_cell.length_a   1.000
_cell.length_b   1.000
_cell.length_c   1.000
_cell.angle_alpha   90.00
_cell.angle_beta   90.00
_cell.angle_gamma   90.00
#
_symmetry.space_group_name_H-M   'P 1'
#
loop_
_entity.id
_entity.type
_entity.pdbx_description
1 polymer ?
#
loop_
_entity_poly.entity_id
_entity_poly.type
_entity_poly.pdbx_seq_one_letter_code
_entity_poly.pdbx_strand_id
1 'polypeptide(L)'
;MNVKKIFSPYYVLFFLTIMLILLIIIFNYKFHYSFDPDYIKTLSWNKRSSYIKQREILSKLKNKQFYTEKDLILINQLISISNVLKDNKTFKYAQKLKFDFLFNSLKDFSNSSYLFTFTKDMSLNEKIVTYLLSKNEKYLEAVLKESSEKEKMLFLYMLNLFFPEKIQNFYKYFTKTEIDNIKLIIEYINIKGE
;
A
#
# COMPACT_ATOMS: atom_id res chain seq x y z
N MET A 1 -61.07 -24.61 -15.12
CA MET A 1 -59.93 -23.67 -15.31
C MET A 1 -58.72 -24.49 -15.74
N ASN A 2 -58.33 -24.41 -17.02
CA ASN A 2 -57.36 -25.32 -17.64
C ASN A 2 -55.93 -25.10 -17.08
N VAL A 3 -55.52 -25.99 -16.18
CA VAL A 3 -54.19 -26.00 -15.52
C VAL A 3 -53.03 -26.02 -16.55
N LYS A 4 -53.27 -26.50 -17.78
CA LYS A 4 -52.27 -26.53 -18.86
C LYS A 4 -51.81 -25.17 -19.40
N LYS A 5 -52.55 -24.06 -19.19
CA LYS A 5 -52.10 -22.72 -19.63
C LYS A 5 -51.11 -22.04 -18.67
N ILE A 6 -51.05 -22.49 -17.41
CA ILE A 6 -50.18 -21.93 -16.38
C ILE A 6 -48.73 -22.44 -16.52
N PHE A 7 -48.53 -23.59 -17.16
CA PHE A 7 -47.23 -24.22 -17.40
C PHE A 7 -46.67 -23.95 -18.81
N SER A 8 -47.01 -22.82 -19.43
CA SER A 8 -46.26 -22.39 -20.62
C SER A 8 -44.82 -22.07 -20.17
N PRO A 9 -43.78 -22.54 -20.90
CA PRO A 9 -42.39 -22.38 -20.50
C PRO A 9 -42.02 -20.92 -20.19
N TYR A 10 -42.68 -19.96 -20.83
CA TYR A 10 -42.51 -18.52 -20.58
C TYR A 10 -42.94 -18.09 -19.17
N TYR A 11 -44.03 -18.62 -18.62
CA TYR A 11 -44.48 -18.27 -17.26
C TYR A 11 -43.58 -18.87 -16.19
N VAL A 12 -43.10 -20.10 -16.42
CA VAL A 12 -42.13 -20.76 -15.53
C VAL A 12 -40.81 -19.97 -15.53
N LEU A 13 -40.32 -19.57 -16.70
CA LEU A 13 -39.08 -18.78 -16.82
C LEU A 13 -39.22 -17.41 -16.14
N PHE A 14 -40.38 -16.75 -16.29
CA PHE A 14 -40.68 -15.47 -15.66
C PHE A 14 -40.72 -15.56 -14.13
N PHE A 15 -41.36 -16.60 -13.59
CA PHE A 15 -41.40 -16.81 -12.15
C PHE A 15 -40.00 -17.12 -11.60
N LEU A 16 -39.22 -17.92 -12.34
CA LEU A 16 -37.86 -18.27 -11.97
C LEU A 16 -36.93 -17.05 -11.95
N THR A 17 -37.04 -16.15 -12.93
CA THR A 17 -36.25 -14.89 -12.94
C THR A 17 -36.64 -13.96 -11.79
N ILE A 18 -37.94 -13.82 -11.48
CA ILE A 18 -38.38 -13.06 -10.30
C ILE A 18 -37.81 -13.68 -9.01
N MET A 19 -37.85 -15.01 -8.88
CA MET A 19 -37.32 -15.72 -7.72
C MET A 19 -35.80 -15.52 -7.58
N LEU A 20 -35.06 -15.54 -8.69
CA LEU A 20 -33.62 -15.27 -8.71
C LEU A 20 -33.30 -13.82 -8.31
N ILE A 21 -34.06 -12.84 -8.80
CA ILE A 21 -33.90 -11.43 -8.42
C ILE A 21 -34.13 -11.26 -6.91
N LEU A 22 -35.20 -11.86 -6.38
CA LEU A 22 -35.50 -11.82 -4.95
C LEU A 22 -34.40 -12.49 -4.11
N LEU A 23 -33.88 -13.64 -4.55
CA LEU A 23 -32.76 -14.31 -3.88
C LEU A 23 -31.50 -13.46 -3.88
N ILE A 24 -31.16 -12.82 -5.01
CA ILE A 24 -30.01 -11.90 -5.09
C ILE A 24 -30.19 -10.72 -4.13
N ILE A 25 -31.41 -10.16 -4.02
CA ILE A 25 -31.71 -9.08 -3.08
C ILE A 25 -31.54 -9.56 -1.63
N ILE A 26 -32.10 -10.71 -1.27
CA ILE A 26 -32.04 -11.29 0.08
C ILE A 26 -30.60 -11.62 0.46
N PHE A 27 -29.83 -12.28 -0.43
CA PHE A 27 -28.43 -12.60 -0.19
C PHE A 27 -27.59 -11.32 -0.02
N ASN A 28 -27.79 -10.30 -0.86
CA ASN A 28 -27.11 -9.02 -0.68
C ASN A 28 -27.48 -8.34 0.64
N TYR A 29 -28.74 -8.39 1.04
CA TYR A 29 -29.20 -7.82 2.30
C TYR A 29 -28.57 -8.53 3.51
N LYS A 30 -28.52 -9.87 3.49
CA LYS A 30 -28.04 -10.66 4.64
C LYS A 30 -26.51 -10.68 4.77
N PHE A 31 -25.76 -10.59 3.67
CA PHE A 31 -24.30 -10.63 3.69
C PHE A 31 -23.61 -9.27 3.90
N HIS A 32 -24.32 -8.14 3.76
CA HIS A 32 -23.72 -6.79 3.83
C HIS A 32 -24.23 -5.87 4.95
N TYR A 33 -25.10 -6.33 5.85
CA TYR A 33 -25.70 -5.45 6.87
C TYR A 33 -24.81 -5.19 8.10
N SER A 34 -23.85 -4.28 7.91
CA SER A 34 -23.56 -3.22 8.88
C SER A 34 -23.95 -1.86 8.26
N PHE A 35 -25.13 -1.83 7.64
CA PHE A 35 -25.67 -0.72 6.85
C PHE A 35 -26.60 0.10 7.74
N ASP A 36 -26.21 1.33 8.09
CA ASP A 36 -27.11 2.28 8.76
C ASP A 36 -28.00 2.94 7.69
N PRO A 37 -29.29 2.58 7.60
CA PRO A 37 -30.19 3.07 6.56
C PRO A 37 -30.53 4.55 6.75
N ASP A 38 -30.47 5.05 7.98
CA ASP A 38 -30.90 6.41 8.32
C ASP A 38 -29.80 7.42 7.99
N TYR A 39 -28.52 7.02 8.11
CA TYR A 39 -27.40 7.82 7.59
C TYR A 39 -27.43 7.99 6.07
N ILE A 40 -27.91 7.00 5.31
CA ILE A 40 -27.94 7.07 3.84
C ILE A 40 -29.02 8.05 3.36
N LYS A 41 -30.14 8.12 4.09
CA LYS A 41 -31.24 9.03 3.76
C LYS A 41 -30.81 10.49 3.86
N THR A 42 -29.87 10.83 4.75
CA THR A 42 -29.35 12.20 4.92
C THR A 42 -28.35 12.62 3.84
N LEU A 43 -27.79 11.67 3.08
CA LEU A 43 -26.89 11.95 1.96
C LEU A 43 -27.68 12.36 0.70
N SER A 44 -27.18 13.38 -0.01
CA SER A 44 -27.69 13.74 -1.33
C SER A 44 -27.56 12.56 -2.30
N TRP A 45 -28.44 12.48 -3.30
CA TRP A 45 -28.52 11.34 -4.22
C TRP A 45 -27.16 10.97 -4.85
N ASN A 46 -26.39 11.98 -5.24
CA ASN A 46 -25.05 11.83 -5.83
C ASN A 46 -24.01 11.23 -4.87
N LYS A 47 -24.24 11.31 -3.55
CA LYS A 47 -23.36 10.74 -2.51
C LYS A 47 -23.79 9.35 -2.06
N ARG A 48 -25.05 8.95 -2.30
CA ARG A 48 -25.55 7.63 -1.89
C ARG A 48 -24.88 6.49 -2.66
N SER A 49 -24.72 6.63 -3.98
CA SER A 49 -24.00 5.66 -4.81
C SER A 49 -22.54 5.51 -4.38
N SER A 50 -21.86 6.63 -4.14
CA SER A 50 -20.49 6.68 -3.63
C SER A 50 -20.36 5.99 -2.27
N TYR A 51 -21.31 6.22 -1.35
CA TYR A 51 -21.31 5.56 -0.05
C TYR A 51 -21.53 4.04 -0.13
N ILE A 52 -22.46 3.59 -0.98
CA ILE A 52 -22.67 2.15 -1.23
C ILE A 52 -21.37 1.52 -1.76
N LYS A 53 -20.73 2.19 -2.72
CA LYS A 53 -19.46 1.71 -3.28
C LYS A 53 -18.33 1.69 -2.24
N GLN A 54 -18.27 2.69 -1.36
CA GLN A 54 -17.32 2.74 -0.24
C GLN A 54 -17.46 1.49 0.65
N ARG A 55 -18.70 1.11 1.01
CA ARG A 55 -18.99 -0.05 1.86
C ARG A 55 -18.68 -1.37 1.16
N GLU A 56 -19.00 -1.49 -0.13
CA GLU A 56 -18.63 -2.64 -0.94
C GLU A 56 -17.10 -2.84 -0.93
N ILE A 57 -16.33 -1.78 -1.23
CA ILE A 57 -14.86 -1.85 -1.26
C ILE A 57 -14.31 -2.18 0.13
N LEU A 58 -14.84 -1.56 1.20
CA LEU A 58 -14.43 -1.86 2.57
C LEU A 58 -14.63 -3.34 2.91
N SER A 59 -15.76 -3.93 2.55
CA SER A 59 -16.02 -5.34 2.82
C SER A 59 -15.02 -6.27 2.12
N LYS A 60 -14.56 -5.91 0.91
CA LYS A 60 -13.55 -6.66 0.15
C LYS A 60 -12.15 -6.55 0.75
N LEU A 61 -11.82 -5.44 1.41
CA LEU A 61 -10.47 -5.17 1.94
C LEU A 61 -10.30 -5.54 3.43
N LYS A 62 -11.37 -5.52 4.23
CA LYS A 62 -11.31 -5.59 5.71
C LYS A 62 -10.72 -6.90 6.26
N ASN A 63 -10.87 -8.00 5.55
CA ASN A 63 -10.48 -9.34 6.02
C ASN A 63 -9.26 -9.92 5.27
N LYS A 64 -8.58 -9.12 4.46
CA LYS A 64 -7.40 -9.58 3.73
C LYS A 64 -6.15 -9.47 4.59
N GLN A 65 -5.37 -10.55 4.63
CA GLN A 65 -4.04 -10.56 5.24
C GLN A 65 -2.97 -9.97 4.30
N PHE A 66 -3.12 -10.21 2.99
CA PHE A 66 -2.20 -9.73 1.96
C PHE A 66 -2.97 -9.03 0.85
N TYR A 67 -2.37 -7.99 0.28
CA TYR A 67 -2.94 -7.18 -0.78
C TYR A 67 -2.20 -7.42 -2.09
N THR A 68 -2.94 -7.45 -3.18
CA THR A 68 -2.42 -7.60 -4.55
C THR A 68 -2.51 -6.28 -5.32
N GLU A 69 -1.95 -6.21 -6.52
CA GLU A 69 -2.11 -5.03 -7.39
C GLU A 69 -3.59 -4.72 -7.70
N LYS A 70 -4.43 -5.74 -7.84
CA LYS A 70 -5.89 -5.55 -8.00
C LYS A 70 -6.51 -4.88 -6.79
N ASP A 71 -5.97 -5.13 -5.60
CA ASP A 71 -6.43 -4.50 -4.36
C ASP A 71 -5.96 -3.05 -4.25
N LEU A 72 -4.79 -2.71 -4.81
CA LEU A 72 -4.32 -1.32 -4.89
C LEU A 72 -5.29 -0.44 -5.67
N ILE A 73 -5.89 -0.96 -6.74
CA ILE A 73 -6.93 -0.25 -7.51
C ILE A 73 -8.12 0.05 -6.60
N LEU A 74 -8.60 -0.95 -5.84
CA LEU A 74 -9.71 -0.77 -4.89
C LEU A 74 -9.35 0.21 -3.77
N ILE A 75 -8.12 0.17 -3.25
CA ILE A 75 -7.63 1.10 -2.24
C ILE A 75 -7.63 2.54 -2.77
N ASN A 76 -7.13 2.77 -3.98
CA ASN A 76 -7.14 4.11 -4.60
C ASN A 76 -8.58 4.61 -4.85
N GLN A 77 -9.48 3.73 -5.28
CA GLN A 77 -10.91 4.06 -5.39
C GLN A 77 -11.50 4.43 -4.03
N LEU A 78 -11.16 3.69 -2.97
CA LEU A 78 -11.62 3.96 -1.61
C LEU A 78 -11.13 5.32 -1.09
N ILE A 79 -9.88 5.70 -1.38
CA ILE A 79 -9.32 7.02 -1.05
C ILE A 79 -10.14 8.12 -1.74
N SER A 80 -10.36 8.00 -3.05
CA SER A 80 -11.12 8.98 -3.85
C SER A 80 -12.55 9.14 -3.34
N ILE A 81 -13.26 8.03 -3.15
CA ILE A 81 -14.64 8.02 -2.63
C ILE A 81 -14.71 8.64 -1.23
N SER A 82 -13.78 8.28 -0.34
CA SER A 82 -13.78 8.80 1.03
C SER A 82 -13.50 10.30 1.09
N ASN A 83 -12.67 10.81 0.19
CA ASN A 83 -12.42 12.26 0.06
C ASN A 83 -13.69 13.00 -0.38
N VAL A 84 -14.41 12.50 -1.40
CA VAL A 84 -15.67 13.08 -1.89
C VAL A 84 -16.76 13.07 -0.81
N LEU A 85 -16.81 12.00 -0.01
CA LEU A 85 -17.76 11.86 1.09
C LEU A 85 -17.35 12.63 2.36
N LYS A 86 -16.13 13.19 2.39
CA LYS A 86 -15.51 13.79 3.59
C LYS A 86 -15.44 12.83 4.79
N ASP A 87 -15.32 11.53 4.51
CA ASP A 87 -15.14 10.50 5.53
C ASP A 87 -13.66 10.35 5.88
N ASN A 88 -13.20 11.18 6.81
CA ASN A 88 -11.81 11.22 7.24
C ASN A 88 -11.32 9.90 7.86
N LYS A 89 -12.20 9.13 8.51
CA LYS A 89 -11.83 7.86 9.15
C LYS A 89 -11.50 6.82 8.09
N THR A 90 -12.38 6.65 7.11
CA THR A 90 -12.15 5.70 6.01
C THR A 90 -11.02 6.16 5.11
N PHE A 91 -10.88 7.47 4.89
CA PHE A 91 -9.74 8.04 4.15
C PHE A 91 -8.39 7.68 4.79
N LYS A 92 -8.24 7.89 6.10
CA LYS A 92 -7.01 7.52 6.83
C LYS A 92 -6.74 6.01 6.78
N TYR A 93 -7.79 5.21 6.94
CA TYR A 93 -7.67 3.75 6.82
C TYR A 93 -7.17 3.32 5.44
N ALA A 94 -7.77 3.85 4.36
CA ALA A 94 -7.38 3.51 3.00
C ALA A 94 -5.94 3.97 2.67
N GLN A 95 -5.53 5.13 3.16
CA GLN A 95 -4.14 5.57 3.05
C GLN A 95 -3.16 4.64 3.77
N LYS A 96 -3.51 4.18 4.97
CA LYS A 96 -2.71 3.18 5.69
C LYS A 96 -2.56 1.90 4.86
N LEU A 97 -3.66 1.37 4.31
CA LEU A 97 -3.59 0.17 3.47
C LEU A 97 -2.69 0.36 2.24
N LYS A 98 -2.76 1.52 1.60
CA LYS A 98 -1.90 1.86 0.47
C LYS A 98 -0.43 1.87 0.88
N PHE A 99 -0.12 2.49 2.00
CA PHE A 99 1.23 2.55 2.54
C PHE A 99 1.76 1.15 2.87
N ASP A 100 0.98 0.34 3.58
CA ASP A 100 1.35 -1.02 3.97
C ASP A 100 1.62 -1.90 2.71
N PHE A 101 0.78 -1.80 1.67
CA PHE A 101 1.02 -2.49 0.40
C PHE A 101 2.32 -2.04 -0.27
N LEU A 102 2.52 -0.73 -0.45
CA LEU A 102 3.71 -0.20 -1.11
C LEU A 102 4.99 -0.54 -0.34
N PHE A 103 4.93 -0.51 0.99
CA PHE A 103 6.05 -0.86 1.84
C PHE A 103 6.42 -2.35 1.72
N ASN A 104 5.43 -3.23 1.71
CA ASN A 104 5.66 -4.66 1.49
C ASN A 104 6.22 -4.93 0.09
N SER A 105 5.66 -4.30 -0.95
CA SER A 105 6.17 -4.41 -2.32
C SER A 105 7.63 -3.92 -2.43
N LEU A 106 7.99 -2.83 -1.73
CA LEU A 106 9.37 -2.36 -1.65
C LEU A 106 10.28 -3.38 -0.94
N LYS A 107 9.80 -4.02 0.13
CA LYS A 107 10.56 -5.05 0.83
C LYS A 107 10.77 -6.29 -0.03
N ASP A 108 9.74 -6.77 -0.72
CA ASP A 108 9.84 -7.91 -1.62
C ASP A 108 10.76 -7.60 -2.79
N PHE A 109 10.62 -6.42 -3.38
CA PHE A 109 11.52 -5.90 -4.39
C PHE A 109 12.97 -5.86 -3.89
N SER A 110 13.20 -5.36 -2.68
CA SER A 110 14.54 -5.26 -2.08
C SER A 110 15.25 -6.61 -1.93
N ASN A 111 14.48 -7.70 -1.90
CA ASN A 111 14.98 -9.07 -1.77
C ASN A 111 15.10 -9.81 -3.11
N SER A 112 14.70 -9.19 -4.22
CA SER A 112 14.68 -9.84 -5.54
C SER A 112 16.06 -9.88 -6.21
N SER A 113 16.29 -10.87 -7.07
CA SER A 113 17.51 -10.96 -7.89
C SER A 113 17.64 -9.84 -8.93
N TYR A 114 16.55 -9.12 -9.21
CA TYR A 114 16.49 -8.02 -10.18
C TYR A 114 16.81 -6.65 -9.56
N LEU A 115 17.11 -6.62 -8.26
CA LEU A 115 17.46 -5.41 -7.53
C LEU A 115 18.53 -4.58 -8.24
N PHE A 116 19.60 -5.26 -8.69
CA PHE A 116 20.75 -4.65 -9.35
C PHE A 116 20.37 -3.91 -10.65
N THR A 117 19.38 -4.42 -11.38
CA THR A 117 18.98 -3.86 -12.67
C THR A 117 18.33 -2.48 -12.50
N PHE A 118 17.66 -2.26 -11.37
CA PHE A 118 16.96 -1.01 -11.08
C PHE A 118 17.80 -0.03 -10.26
N THR A 119 18.71 -0.50 -9.40
CA THR A 119 19.59 0.38 -8.62
C THR A 119 20.47 1.26 -9.50
N LYS A 120 20.80 0.79 -10.70
CA LYS A 120 21.65 1.51 -11.65
C LYS A 120 21.02 2.82 -12.14
N ASP A 121 19.70 2.81 -12.34
CA ASP A 121 18.96 3.94 -12.91
C ASP A 121 18.38 4.88 -11.84
N MET A 122 18.47 4.52 -10.55
CA MET A 122 18.01 5.34 -9.44
C MET A 122 18.97 6.50 -9.16
N SER A 123 18.40 7.67 -8.87
CA SER A 123 19.14 8.79 -8.29
C SER A 123 19.65 8.46 -6.87
N LEU A 124 20.68 9.18 -6.41
CA LEU A 124 21.23 8.98 -5.07
C LEU A 124 20.17 9.09 -3.97
N ASN A 125 19.27 10.06 -4.07
CA ASN A 125 18.20 10.26 -3.08
C ASN A 125 17.25 9.07 -3.02
N GLU A 126 16.87 8.53 -4.18
CA GLU A 126 16.03 7.33 -4.25
C GLU A 126 16.76 6.13 -3.66
N LYS A 127 18.07 6.00 -3.90
CA LYS A 127 18.86 4.91 -3.32
C LYS A 127 18.88 4.97 -1.79
N ILE A 128 19.13 6.17 -1.24
CA ILE A 128 19.15 6.39 0.22
C ILE A 128 17.77 6.11 0.82
N VAL A 129 16.70 6.71 0.27
CA VAL A 129 15.33 6.54 0.77
C VAL A 129 14.91 5.07 0.73
N THR A 130 15.24 4.35 -0.36
CA THR A 130 14.94 2.93 -0.49
C THR A 130 15.63 2.11 0.60
N TYR A 131 16.89 2.41 0.92
CA TYR A 131 17.58 1.77 2.03
C TYR A 131 16.97 2.13 3.40
N LEU A 132 16.73 3.41 3.68
CA LEU A 132 16.14 3.87 4.95
C LEU A 132 14.81 3.18 5.25
N LEU A 133 13.97 2.99 4.22
CA LEU A 133 12.68 2.34 4.34
C LEU A 133 12.80 0.82 4.44
N SER A 134 13.55 0.18 3.54
CA SER A 134 13.64 -1.28 3.48
C SER A 134 14.52 -1.89 4.58
N LYS A 135 15.53 -1.14 5.03
CA LYS A 135 16.64 -1.59 5.90
C LYS A 135 17.34 -2.85 5.37
N ASN A 136 17.34 -3.04 4.04
CA ASN A 136 17.87 -4.24 3.41
C ASN A 136 19.40 -4.14 3.22
N GLU A 137 20.14 -4.99 3.91
CA GLU A 137 21.61 -4.98 3.88
C GLU A 137 22.15 -5.45 2.52
N LYS A 138 21.50 -6.42 1.87
CA LYS A 138 21.90 -6.88 0.52
C LYS A 138 21.73 -5.77 -0.51
N TYR A 139 20.66 -4.97 -0.38
CA TYR A 139 20.46 -3.79 -1.21
C TYR A 139 21.60 -2.78 -1.05
N LEU A 140 21.96 -2.46 0.19
CA LEU A 140 23.03 -1.52 0.47
C LEU A 140 24.39 -2.02 -0.04
N GLU A 141 24.70 -3.31 0.13
CA GLU A 141 25.92 -3.90 -0.41
C GLU A 141 25.99 -3.77 -1.95
N ALA A 142 24.86 -3.99 -2.64
CA ALA A 142 24.75 -3.81 -4.08
C ALA A 142 25.04 -2.36 -4.49
N VAL A 143 24.36 -1.41 -3.84
CA VAL A 143 24.52 0.03 -4.11
C VAL A 143 25.96 0.48 -3.85
N LEU A 144 26.55 0.10 -2.71
CA LEU A 144 27.92 0.50 -2.36
C LEU A 144 28.96 -0.03 -3.34
N LYS A 145 28.77 -1.19 -3.96
CA LYS A 145 29.71 -1.72 -4.96
C LYS A 145 29.76 -0.88 -6.24
N GLU A 146 28.62 -0.34 -6.66
CA GLU A 146 28.49 0.39 -7.92
C GLU A 146 28.56 1.92 -7.75
N SER A 147 28.44 2.40 -6.52
CA SER A 147 28.47 3.83 -6.22
C SER A 147 29.86 4.46 -6.40
N SER A 148 29.85 5.71 -6.87
CA SER A 148 31.06 6.55 -6.88
C SER A 148 31.55 6.83 -5.45
N GLU A 149 32.81 7.27 -5.29
CA GLU A 149 33.33 7.61 -3.96
C GLU A 149 32.50 8.68 -3.25
N LYS A 150 32.04 9.70 -3.98
CA LYS A 150 31.19 10.75 -3.41
C LYS A 150 29.87 10.18 -2.86
N GLU A 151 29.25 9.26 -3.59
CA GLU A 151 28.02 8.59 -3.14
C GLU A 151 28.28 7.70 -1.93
N LYS A 152 29.38 6.93 -1.96
CA LYS A 152 29.83 6.10 -0.82
C LYS A 152 29.98 6.92 0.44
N MET A 153 30.63 8.08 0.36
CA MET A 153 30.79 8.97 1.52
C MET A 153 29.46 9.46 2.09
N LEU A 154 28.47 9.73 1.24
CA LEU A 154 27.13 10.10 1.68
C LEU A 154 26.40 8.92 2.35
N PHE A 155 26.55 7.70 1.83
CA PHE A 155 26.04 6.50 2.50
C PHE A 155 26.73 6.25 3.84
N LEU A 156 28.05 6.45 3.92
CA LEU A 156 28.81 6.29 5.16
C LEU A 156 28.38 7.30 6.23
N TYR A 157 28.16 8.54 5.83
CA TYR A 157 27.59 9.58 6.69
C TYR A 157 26.20 9.19 7.21
N MET A 158 25.30 8.82 6.30
CA MET A 158 23.93 8.41 6.61
C MET A 158 23.91 7.19 7.55
N LEU A 159 24.76 6.18 7.33
CA LEU A 159 24.85 5.01 8.19
C LEU A 159 25.30 5.37 9.61
N ASN A 160 26.28 6.25 9.77
CA ASN A 160 26.71 6.67 11.10
C ASN A 160 25.59 7.40 11.86
N LEU A 161 24.80 8.23 11.17
CA LEU A 161 23.72 8.99 11.80
C LEU A 161 22.52 8.13 12.19
N PHE A 162 22.06 7.26 11.29
CA PHE A 162 20.79 6.55 11.47
C PHE A 162 20.93 5.10 11.93
N PHE A 163 22.08 4.47 11.69
CA PHE A 163 22.34 3.05 11.98
C PHE A 163 23.78 2.79 12.46
N PRO A 164 24.26 3.51 13.50
CA PRO A 164 25.65 3.39 13.97
C PRO A 164 26.03 1.96 14.37
N GLU A 165 25.09 1.17 14.85
CA GLU A 165 25.30 -0.22 15.24
C GLU A 165 25.57 -1.17 14.07
N LYS A 166 25.15 -0.81 12.84
CA LYS A 166 25.28 -1.66 11.66
C LYS A 166 26.45 -1.31 10.76
N ILE A 167 27.06 -0.15 10.98
CA ILE A 167 28.03 0.42 10.04
C ILE A 167 29.27 -0.46 9.85
N GLN A 168 29.67 -1.19 10.91
CA GLN A 168 30.83 -2.07 10.89
C GLN A 168 30.72 -3.15 9.80
N ASN A 169 29.50 -3.61 9.50
CA ASN A 169 29.25 -4.60 8.44
C ASN A 169 29.64 -4.10 7.04
N PHE A 170 29.72 -2.78 6.87
CA PHE A 170 29.97 -2.12 5.59
C PHE A 170 31.36 -1.50 5.49
N TYR A 171 32.20 -1.54 6.54
CA TYR A 171 33.56 -0.97 6.51
C TYR A 171 34.45 -1.52 5.39
N LYS A 172 34.21 -2.75 4.93
CA LYS A 172 34.90 -3.35 3.78
C LYS A 172 34.74 -2.55 2.46
N TYR A 173 33.77 -1.65 2.38
CA TYR A 173 33.52 -0.80 1.21
C TYR A 173 34.16 0.59 1.30
N PHE A 174 34.85 0.88 2.40
CA PHE A 174 35.45 2.18 2.69
C PHE A 174 36.91 2.02 3.13
N THR A 175 37.73 3.02 2.83
CA THR A 175 39.08 3.14 3.35
C THR A 175 39.06 3.59 4.80
N LYS A 176 40.14 3.29 5.54
CA LYS A 176 40.31 3.75 6.92
C LYS A 176 40.23 5.28 7.02
N THR A 177 40.84 5.99 6.08
CA THR A 177 40.83 7.46 6.00
C THR A 177 39.43 8.02 5.82
N GLU A 178 38.58 7.41 4.98
CA GLU A 178 37.20 7.85 4.79
C GLU A 178 36.36 7.67 6.06
N ILE A 179 36.54 6.54 6.75
CA ILE A 179 35.87 6.25 8.03
C ILE A 179 36.27 7.26 9.09
N ASP A 180 37.57 7.53 9.23
CA ASP A 180 38.08 8.47 10.24
C ASP A 180 37.62 9.91 9.94
N ASN A 181 37.62 10.31 8.67
CA ASN A 181 37.12 11.63 8.25
C ASN A 181 35.63 11.82 8.57
N ILE A 182 34.77 10.85 8.28
CA ILE A 182 33.34 10.96 8.59
C ILE A 182 33.08 11.02 10.09
N LYS A 183 33.82 10.23 10.89
CA LYS A 183 33.72 10.30 12.36
C LYS A 183 34.05 11.69 12.87
N LEU A 184 35.13 12.29 12.38
CA LEU A 184 35.53 13.66 12.74
C LEU A 184 34.46 14.69 12.34
N ILE A 185 33.86 14.56 11.15
CA ILE A 185 32.77 15.45 10.70
C ILE A 185 31.57 15.35 11.66
N ILE A 186 31.16 14.13 12.04
CA ILE A 186 30.01 13.91 12.92
C ILE A 186 30.30 14.41 14.33
N GLU A 187 31.49 14.15 14.88
CA GLU A 187 31.92 14.71 16.16
C GLU A 187 31.88 16.24 16.14
N TYR A 188 32.38 16.86 15.08
CA TYR A 188 32.36 18.31 14.92
C TYR A 188 30.93 18.88 14.87
N ILE A 189 30.01 18.22 14.15
CA ILE A 189 28.60 18.62 14.10
C ILE A 189 27.95 18.50 15.49
N ASN A 190 28.15 17.36 16.17
CA ASN A 190 27.60 17.12 17.51
C ASN A 190 28.13 18.11 18.55
N ILE A 191 29.38 18.55 18.45
CA ILE A 191 29.97 19.58 19.32
C ILE A 191 29.36 20.96 19.06
N LYS A 192 28.95 21.25 17.82
CA LYS A 192 28.33 22.54 17.46
C LYS A 192 26.86 22.67 17.84
N GLY A 193 26.19 21.58 18.24
CA GLY A 193 24.83 21.62 18.79
C GLY A 193 23.73 21.98 17.78
N GLU A 194 23.91 21.61 16.51
CA GLU A 194 22.83 21.60 15.50
C GLU A 194 22.11 20.26 15.46
#